data_AF-A0A645EMY6-F1
#
_entry.id   AF-A0A645EMY6-F1
#
_cell.length_a   1.000
_cell.length_b   1.000
_cell.length_c   1.000
_cell.angle_alpha   90.00
_cell.angle_beta   90.00
_cell.angle_gamma   90.00
#
_symmetry.space_group_name_H-M   'P 1'
#
loop_
_entity.id
_entity.type
_entity.pdbx_description
1 polymer ?
#
loop_
_entity_poly.entity_id
_entity_poly.type
_entity_poly.pdbx_seq_one_letter_code
_entity_poly.pdbx_strand_id
1 'polypeptide(L)'
;MLKRFIPWLGYDTLTDTIAFGARKIRKVFAGTLGMVKQEALTKMGGLPTLIGEVGIPFDLNDRKAYQNGDFSAQEKALHRDLTALDDNLLSYTLWNYTSDNNNAHGDLWNDEDLSIFSRDQQNDPADINSGGRGLRALLRPYPIKTAGTPLKLEFDLRSAHFIFEFEGDPGIDAPTELYLPGYQYPRGCQVTVSDGSYHIDSAAQRLLYTAGPQKLHRIELKKN
;
A
#
# COMPACT_ATOMS: atom_id res chain seq x y z
N MET A 1 16.69 2.39 18.92
CA MET A 1 15.38 1.70 18.74
C MET A 1 15.68 0.31 18.19
N LEU A 2 15.07 -0.76 18.70
CA LEU A 2 15.33 -2.12 18.18
C LEU A 2 14.65 -2.26 16.80
N LYS A 3 15.41 -2.41 15.71
CA LYS A 3 14.91 -2.67 14.34
C LYS A 3 14.40 -4.12 14.19
N ARG A 4 13.45 -4.52 15.02
CA ARG A 4 12.94 -5.90 15.09
C ARG A 4 11.46 -5.94 14.76
N PHE A 5 11.10 -6.71 13.73
CA PHE A 5 9.71 -6.89 13.34
C PHE A 5 9.11 -8.11 14.03
N ILE A 6 8.08 -7.88 14.85
CA ILE A 6 7.30 -8.95 15.48
C ILE A 6 5.86 -8.90 14.93
N PRO A 7 5.39 -9.95 14.22
CA PRO A 7 4.10 -9.90 13.53
C PRO A 7 2.90 -9.88 14.49
N TRP A 8 3.06 -10.36 15.72
CA TRP A 8 1.98 -10.58 16.70
C TRP A 8 2.09 -9.70 17.95
N LEU A 9 3.11 -8.84 18.04
CA LEU A 9 3.33 -7.91 19.15
C LEU A 9 3.53 -6.50 18.62
N GLY A 10 2.83 -5.54 19.20
CA GLY A 10 3.03 -4.12 18.96
C GLY A 10 2.85 -3.32 20.25
N TYR A 11 3.21 -2.05 20.19
CA TYR A 11 3.03 -1.10 21.28
C TYR A 11 2.20 0.07 20.76
N ASP A 12 1.17 0.42 21.52
CA ASP A 12 0.31 1.57 21.28
C ASP A 12 0.86 2.75 22.07
N THR A 13 1.49 3.68 21.35
CA THR A 13 2.10 4.88 21.94
C THR A 13 1.07 5.88 22.47
N LEU A 14 -0.19 5.77 22.05
CA LEU A 14 -1.25 6.69 22.48
C LEU A 14 -1.87 6.29 23.80
N THR A 15 -2.01 4.98 24.00
CA THR A 15 -2.59 4.43 25.23
C THR A 15 -1.54 3.90 26.20
N ASP A 16 -0.27 3.90 25.81
CA ASP A 16 0.84 3.28 26.56
C ASP A 16 0.54 1.80 26.90
N THR A 17 0.05 1.05 25.90
CA THR A 17 -0.32 -0.36 26.09
C THR A 17 0.28 -1.30 25.05
N ILE A 18 0.37 -2.58 25.40
CA ILE A 18 0.79 -3.63 24.49
C ILE A 18 -0.39 -4.13 23.66
N ALA A 19 -0.18 -4.24 22.35
CA ALA A 19 -1.12 -4.82 21.39
C ALA A 19 -0.69 -6.24 21.02
N PHE A 20 -1.52 -7.23 21.37
CA PHE A 20 -1.32 -8.62 21.00
C PHE A 20 -2.23 -9.02 19.84
N GLY A 21 -1.66 -9.66 18.83
CA GLY A 21 -2.36 -10.20 17.67
C GLY A 21 -2.54 -9.19 16.54
N ALA A 22 -2.50 -9.69 15.30
CA ALA A 22 -2.51 -8.88 14.08
C ALA A 22 -3.72 -7.91 14.00
N ARG A 23 -4.90 -8.33 14.47
CA ARG A 23 -6.10 -7.48 14.46
C ARG A 23 -5.98 -6.27 15.40
N LYS A 24 -5.47 -6.48 16.63
CA LYS A 24 -5.29 -5.37 17.58
C LYS A 24 -4.20 -4.43 17.09
N ILE A 25 -3.11 -4.98 16.54
CA ILE A 25 -2.02 -4.18 15.96
C ILE A 25 -2.52 -3.32 14.79
N ARG A 26 -3.30 -3.89 13.84
CA ARG A 26 -3.89 -3.11 12.74
C ARG A 26 -4.75 -1.96 13.26
N LYS A 27 -5.59 -2.20 14.28
CA LYS A 27 -6.39 -1.15 14.91
C LYS A 27 -5.54 -0.02 15.52
N VAL A 28 -4.42 -0.34 16.15
CA VAL A 28 -3.50 0.65 16.72
C VAL A 28 -2.89 1.52 15.62
N PHE A 29 -2.37 0.90 14.55
CA PHE A 29 -1.76 1.63 13.43
C PHE A 29 -2.81 2.50 12.71
N ALA A 30 -3.98 1.92 12.39
CA ALA A 30 -5.07 2.65 11.75
C ALA A 30 -5.60 3.78 12.63
N GLY A 31 -5.73 3.57 13.95
CA GLY A 31 -6.12 4.61 14.89
C GLY A 31 -5.12 5.76 14.95
N THR A 32 -3.83 5.45 14.99
CA THR A 32 -2.75 6.46 15.04
C THR A 32 -2.75 7.34 13.80
N LEU A 33 -2.79 6.74 12.60
CA LEU A 33 -2.89 7.49 11.34
C LEU A 33 -4.23 8.24 11.22
N GLY A 34 -5.32 7.65 11.71
CA GLY A 34 -6.63 8.26 11.72
C GLY A 34 -6.68 9.57 12.51
N MET A 35 -5.88 9.73 13.56
CA MET A 35 -5.81 11.00 14.29
C MET A 35 -5.34 12.17 13.42
N VAL A 36 -4.38 11.94 12.51
CA VAL A 36 -3.89 12.98 11.58
C VAL A 36 -5.04 13.44 10.68
N LYS A 37 -5.83 12.49 10.15
CA LYS A 37 -7.04 12.79 9.38
C LYS A 37 -8.08 13.54 10.21
N GLN A 38 -8.30 13.13 11.46
CA GLN A 38 -9.26 13.78 12.36
C GLN A 38 -8.85 15.22 12.70
N GLU A 39 -7.55 15.49 12.84
CA GLU A 39 -7.05 16.84 13.04
C GLU A 39 -7.35 17.74 11.82
N ALA A 40 -7.12 17.25 10.60
CA ALA A 40 -7.48 17.98 9.39
C ALA A 40 -8.99 18.29 9.31
N LEU A 41 -9.84 17.30 9.66
CA LEU A 41 -11.29 17.45 9.67
C LEU A 41 -11.78 18.47 10.71
N THR A 42 -11.25 18.40 11.94
CA THR A 42 -11.80 19.15 13.08
C THR A 42 -11.15 20.51 13.30
N LYS A 43 -9.88 20.66 12.93
CA LYS A 43 -9.09 21.87 13.20
C LYS A 43 -8.64 22.62 11.95
N MET A 44 -8.73 22.01 10.77
CA MET A 44 -8.24 22.60 9.52
C MET A 44 -9.34 22.76 8.47
N GLY A 45 -10.61 22.71 8.86
CA GLY A 45 -11.74 22.95 7.95
C GLY A 45 -11.99 21.84 6.92
N GLY A 46 -11.55 20.61 7.19
CA GLY A 46 -11.80 19.47 6.30
C GLY A 46 -10.86 19.37 5.10
N LEU A 47 -9.66 19.94 5.19
CA LEU A 47 -8.67 19.86 4.11
C LEU A 47 -8.21 18.42 3.82
N PRO A 48 -7.87 18.10 2.56
CA PRO A 48 -7.24 16.82 2.22
C PRO A 48 -5.96 16.58 3.04
N THR A 49 -5.72 15.31 3.39
CA THR A 49 -4.56 14.89 4.17
C THR A 49 -3.63 14.05 3.32
N LEU A 50 -2.35 14.44 3.27
CA LEU A 50 -1.25 13.68 2.68
C LEU A 50 -0.26 13.33 3.79
N ILE A 51 0.00 12.05 4.01
CA ILE A 51 1.06 11.61 4.92
C ILE A 51 2.40 11.75 4.20
N GLY A 52 3.19 12.74 4.62
CA GLY A 52 4.43 13.13 3.92
C GLY A 52 5.51 12.04 3.89
N GLU A 53 5.54 11.14 4.88
CA GLU A 53 6.51 10.05 4.90
C GLU A 53 5.91 8.81 5.56
N VAL A 54 6.07 7.68 4.91
CA VAL A 54 5.89 6.33 5.48
C VAL A 54 7.02 5.45 4.99
N GLY A 55 7.33 4.37 5.68
CA GLY A 55 8.40 3.45 5.25
C GLY A 55 8.82 2.51 6.35
N ILE A 56 9.65 1.53 5.98
CA ILE A 56 10.25 0.57 6.90
C ILE A 56 11.75 0.47 6.65
N PRO A 57 12.56 0.18 7.68
CA PRO A 57 13.94 -0.23 7.46
C PRO A 57 13.99 -1.57 6.73
N PHE A 58 14.87 -1.70 5.74
CA PHE A 58 15.14 -2.98 5.09
C PHE A 58 16.15 -3.82 5.88
N ASP A 59 16.94 -3.20 6.77
CA ASP A 59 17.90 -3.86 7.65
C ASP A 59 17.27 -4.49 8.92
N LEU A 60 15.95 -4.70 8.89
CA LEU A 60 15.19 -5.37 9.96
C LEU A 60 15.78 -6.73 10.37
N ASN A 61 15.62 -7.04 11.65
CA ASN A 61 16.02 -8.31 12.27
C ASN A 61 17.51 -8.60 12.03
N ASP A 62 18.36 -7.63 12.36
CA ASP A 62 19.82 -7.73 12.29
C ASP A 62 20.30 -8.10 10.87
N ARG A 63 19.70 -7.50 9.83
CA ARG A 63 20.06 -7.71 8.41
C ARG A 63 19.93 -9.16 7.94
N LYS A 64 19.15 -10.00 8.61
CA LYS A 64 19.01 -11.43 8.27
C LYS A 64 18.62 -11.67 6.81
N ALA A 65 17.75 -10.82 6.25
CA ALA A 65 17.31 -10.91 4.86
C ALA A 65 18.47 -10.80 3.84
N TYR A 66 19.55 -10.10 4.20
CA TYR A 66 20.68 -9.85 3.30
C TYR A 66 21.54 -11.10 3.12
N GLN A 67 21.47 -12.02 4.09
CA GLN A 67 22.22 -13.26 4.09
C GLN A 67 21.47 -14.39 3.39
N ASN A 68 20.14 -14.42 3.50
CA ASN A 68 19.33 -15.54 3.04
C ASN A 68 18.36 -15.20 1.88
N GLY A 69 18.28 -13.93 1.48
CA GLY A 69 17.37 -13.46 0.43
C GLY A 69 15.89 -13.45 0.81
N ASP A 70 15.53 -13.76 2.06
CA ASP A 70 14.14 -13.79 2.53
C ASP A 70 13.73 -12.43 3.12
N PHE A 71 13.12 -11.60 2.28
CA PHE A 71 12.58 -10.29 2.64
C PHE A 71 11.13 -10.33 3.14
N SER A 72 10.59 -11.51 3.48
CA SER A 72 9.18 -11.64 3.87
C SER A 72 8.81 -10.87 5.15
N ALA A 73 9.78 -10.56 6.02
CA ALA A 73 9.54 -9.72 7.19
C ALA A 73 9.32 -8.24 6.80
N GLN A 74 10.15 -7.73 5.88
CA GLN A 74 10.08 -6.39 5.31
C GLN A 74 8.78 -6.20 4.54
N GLU A 75 8.39 -7.18 3.71
CA GLU A 75 7.10 -7.17 3.01
C GLU A 75 5.91 -7.10 3.98
N LYS A 76 5.93 -7.89 5.07
CA LYS A 76 4.87 -7.88 6.09
C LYS A 76 4.84 -6.59 6.88
N ALA A 77 6.00 -6.00 7.16
CA ALA A 77 6.11 -4.72 7.85
C ALA A 77 5.54 -3.59 6.97
N LEU A 78 5.99 -3.47 5.73
CA LEU A 78 5.47 -2.49 4.78
C LEU A 78 3.96 -2.67 4.56
N HIS A 79 3.50 -3.91 4.35
CA HIS A 79 2.08 -4.18 4.17
C HIS A 79 1.23 -3.78 5.38
N ARG A 80 1.75 -3.92 6.61
CA ARG A 80 1.06 -3.47 7.83
C ARG A 80 0.81 -1.96 7.79
N ASP A 81 1.84 -1.18 7.45
CA ASP A 81 1.75 0.28 7.40
C ASP A 81 0.79 0.74 6.30
N LEU A 82 0.95 0.20 5.09
CA LEU A 82 0.10 0.54 3.96
C LEU A 82 -1.37 0.12 4.17
N THR A 83 -1.62 -0.99 4.88
CA THR A 83 -3.00 -1.39 5.22
C THR A 83 -3.66 -0.39 6.17
N ALA A 84 -2.90 0.17 7.12
CA ALA A 84 -3.44 1.16 8.05
C ALA A 84 -3.71 2.53 7.39
N LEU A 85 -2.95 2.88 6.35
CA LEU A 85 -3.24 4.02 5.47
C LEU A 85 -4.55 3.81 4.70
N ASP A 86 -4.72 2.63 4.10
CA ASP A 86 -5.92 2.28 3.33
C ASP A 86 -7.18 2.21 4.21
N ASP A 87 -7.06 1.72 5.44
CA ASP A 87 -8.13 1.76 6.46
C ASP A 87 -8.68 3.18 6.69
N ASN A 88 -7.85 4.20 6.44
CA ASN A 88 -8.21 5.60 6.57
C ASN A 88 -8.41 6.32 5.22
N LEU A 89 -8.22 5.63 4.09
CA LEU A 89 -8.22 6.21 2.74
C LEU A 89 -7.26 7.42 2.65
N LEU A 90 -6.07 7.30 3.25
CA LEU A 90 -5.07 8.37 3.28
C LEU A 90 -4.13 8.27 2.08
N SER A 91 -3.89 9.40 1.43
CA SER A 91 -2.76 9.54 0.51
C SER A 91 -1.45 9.60 1.28
N TYR A 92 -0.36 9.10 0.67
CA TYR A 92 0.95 9.09 1.30
C TYR A 92 2.08 9.18 0.28
N THR A 93 3.27 9.53 0.77
CA THR A 93 4.54 9.44 0.04
C THR A 93 5.46 8.46 0.76
N LEU A 94 5.92 7.45 0.03
CA LEU A 94 6.79 6.40 0.57
C LEU A 94 8.24 6.89 0.56
N TRP A 95 8.88 6.85 1.73
CA TRP A 95 10.29 7.14 1.92
C TRP A 95 11.09 5.84 1.83
N ASN A 96 11.95 5.64 0.84
CA ASN A 96 12.28 6.53 -0.28
C ASN A 96 12.63 5.72 -1.54
N TYR A 97 13.14 6.41 -2.58
CA TYR A 97 13.85 5.77 -3.68
C TYR A 97 15.26 6.35 -3.77
N THR A 98 16.26 5.52 -3.49
CA THR A 98 17.68 5.86 -3.57
C THR A 98 18.36 4.89 -4.54
N SER A 99 18.79 5.41 -5.70
CA SER A 99 19.22 4.60 -6.86
C SER A 99 20.58 3.90 -6.70
N ASP A 100 21.34 4.30 -5.69
CA ASP A 100 22.67 3.81 -5.31
C ASP A 100 22.70 3.11 -3.94
N ASN A 101 21.52 2.89 -3.33
CA ASN A 101 21.42 2.10 -2.10
C ASN A 101 22.09 0.73 -2.26
N ASN A 102 22.75 0.28 -1.19
CA ASN A 102 23.29 -1.07 -1.06
C ASN A 102 23.10 -1.62 0.35
N ASN A 103 23.24 -2.93 0.52
CA ASN A 103 23.05 -3.63 1.78
C ASN A 103 24.15 -3.31 2.83
N ALA A 104 25.31 -2.79 2.39
CA ALA A 104 26.43 -2.50 3.29
C ALA A 104 26.21 -1.19 4.07
N HIS A 105 25.71 -0.15 3.40
CA HIS A 105 25.61 1.22 3.90
C HIS A 105 24.21 1.83 3.75
N GLY A 106 23.24 1.04 3.33
CA GLY A 106 21.86 1.47 3.12
C GLY A 106 21.77 2.56 2.05
N ASP A 107 21.05 3.63 2.35
CA ASP A 107 20.75 4.75 1.46
C ASP A 107 21.97 5.65 1.20
N LEU A 108 23.14 5.35 1.79
CA LEU A 108 24.40 6.11 1.65
C LEU A 108 24.39 7.50 2.28
N TRP A 109 23.35 7.83 3.04
CA TRP A 109 23.28 9.02 3.86
C TRP A 109 22.59 8.68 5.19
N ASN A 110 23.02 9.34 6.26
CA ASN A 110 22.48 9.20 7.63
C ASN A 110 22.38 7.78 8.22
N ASP A 111 23.07 6.79 7.63
CA ASP A 111 22.99 5.37 8.02
C ASP A 111 21.55 4.81 7.94
N GLU A 112 20.71 5.43 7.09
CA GLU A 112 19.36 4.96 6.79
C GLU A 112 19.42 3.80 5.79
N ASP A 113 18.40 2.95 5.83
CA ASP A 113 18.24 1.87 4.86
C ASP A 113 16.74 1.68 4.57
N LEU A 114 16.15 2.70 3.94
CA LEU A 114 14.70 2.83 3.75
C LEU A 114 14.28 2.71 2.29
N SER A 115 15.22 2.80 1.34
CA SER A 115 14.93 2.79 -0.10
C SER A 115 14.11 1.58 -0.54
N ILE A 116 13.16 1.77 -1.45
CA ILE A 116 12.47 0.66 -2.11
C ILE A 116 13.33 -0.04 -3.17
N PHE A 117 14.60 0.35 -3.30
CA PHE A 117 15.54 -0.18 -4.27
C PHE A 117 16.91 -0.44 -3.63
N SER A 118 17.61 -1.48 -4.07
CA SER A 118 19.02 -1.74 -3.75
C SER A 118 19.71 -2.39 -4.95
N ARG A 119 20.97 -1.98 -5.20
CA ARG A 119 21.82 -2.62 -6.23
C ARG A 119 22.10 -4.09 -5.92
N ASP A 120 22.15 -4.46 -4.65
CA ASP A 120 22.40 -5.83 -4.22
C ASP A 120 21.18 -6.76 -4.42
N GLN A 121 20.02 -6.21 -4.76
CA GLN A 121 18.84 -7.00 -5.15
C GLN A 121 18.60 -6.95 -6.67
N GLN A 122 19.44 -6.25 -7.44
CA GLN A 122 19.32 -6.12 -8.89
C GLN A 122 20.06 -7.25 -9.60
N ASN A 123 19.38 -8.38 -9.76
CA ASN A 123 19.92 -9.56 -10.44
C ASN A 123 19.87 -9.45 -11.97
N ASP A 124 18.99 -8.63 -12.51
CA ASP A 124 18.77 -8.43 -13.95
C ASP A 124 18.42 -6.96 -14.23
N PRO A 125 19.36 -6.13 -14.67
CA PRO A 125 19.10 -4.73 -15.00
C PRO A 125 18.07 -4.49 -16.11
N ALA A 126 17.72 -5.52 -16.91
CA ALA A 126 16.69 -5.41 -17.95
C ALA A 126 15.27 -5.58 -17.38
N ASP A 127 15.12 -6.22 -16.22
CA ASP A 127 13.84 -6.28 -15.51
C ASP A 127 13.64 -5.01 -14.67
N ILE A 128 12.57 -4.26 -14.98
CA ILE A 128 12.20 -3.04 -14.27
C ILE A 128 11.95 -3.24 -12.77
N ASN A 129 11.60 -4.46 -12.35
CA ASN A 129 11.37 -4.80 -10.95
C ASN A 129 12.65 -5.27 -10.23
N SER A 130 13.73 -5.51 -10.97
CA SER A 130 14.98 -6.00 -10.40
C SER A 130 15.64 -4.93 -9.55
N GLY A 131 16.06 -5.30 -8.34
CA GLY A 131 16.53 -4.36 -7.33
C GLY A 131 15.43 -3.80 -6.44
N GLY A 132 14.15 -3.98 -6.82
CA GLY A 132 13.02 -3.54 -6.00
C GLY A 132 12.91 -4.33 -4.70
N ARG A 133 12.63 -3.62 -3.62
CA ARG A 133 12.50 -4.14 -2.26
C ARG A 133 11.08 -3.93 -1.75
N GLY A 134 10.45 -4.98 -1.21
CA GLY A 134 9.07 -4.90 -0.73
C GLY A 134 7.99 -4.82 -1.82
N LEU A 135 8.33 -5.13 -3.08
CA LEU A 135 7.44 -4.94 -4.23
C LEU A 135 6.08 -5.63 -4.11
N ARG A 136 5.99 -6.79 -3.47
CA ARG A 136 4.71 -7.48 -3.24
C ARG A 136 3.73 -6.66 -2.40
N ALA A 137 4.23 -5.87 -1.45
CA ALA A 137 3.42 -4.99 -0.63
C ALA A 137 3.18 -3.64 -1.31
N LEU A 138 4.15 -3.17 -2.09
CA LEU A 138 4.13 -1.86 -2.73
C LEU A 138 3.29 -1.81 -4.01
N LEU A 139 3.49 -2.76 -4.93
CA LEU A 139 2.83 -2.82 -6.24
C LEU A 139 1.43 -3.45 -6.11
N ARG A 140 0.51 -2.71 -5.49
CA ARG A 140 -0.88 -3.10 -5.22
C ARG A 140 -1.87 -2.26 -6.02
N PRO A 141 -3.08 -2.76 -6.35
CA PRO A 141 -4.11 -1.92 -6.94
C PRO A 141 -4.51 -0.78 -6.03
N TYR A 142 -4.85 0.36 -6.63
CA TYR A 142 -5.46 1.50 -5.94
C TYR A 142 -6.22 2.38 -6.94
N PRO A 143 -7.23 3.15 -6.50
CA PRO A 143 -7.90 4.12 -7.35
C PRO A 143 -6.98 5.33 -7.60
N ILE A 144 -6.64 5.57 -8.87
CA ILE A 144 -5.92 6.77 -9.31
C ILE A 144 -6.90 7.94 -9.36
N LYS A 145 -8.11 7.69 -9.90
CA LYS A 145 -9.21 8.66 -9.99
C LYS A 145 -10.51 7.94 -9.66
N THR A 146 -11.35 8.56 -8.84
CA THR A 146 -12.67 8.02 -8.48
C THR A 146 -13.75 8.99 -8.94
N ALA A 147 -14.75 8.49 -9.68
CA ALA A 147 -15.94 9.24 -10.07
C ALA A 147 -16.94 9.29 -8.90
N GLY A 148 -16.51 9.88 -7.79
CA GLY A 148 -17.27 9.94 -6.54
C GLY A 148 -16.38 9.90 -5.31
N THR A 149 -16.97 9.50 -4.18
CA THR A 149 -16.31 9.51 -2.86
C THR A 149 -15.86 8.10 -2.45
N PRO A 150 -14.55 7.82 -2.33
CA PRO A 150 -14.05 6.57 -1.79
C PRO A 150 -14.62 6.26 -0.40
N LEU A 151 -15.08 5.02 -0.19
CA LEU A 151 -15.64 4.55 1.08
C LEU A 151 -14.79 3.45 1.71
N LYS A 152 -14.15 2.62 0.89
CA LYS A 152 -13.38 1.48 1.37
C LYS A 152 -12.30 1.09 0.37
N LEU A 153 -11.12 0.73 0.89
CA LEU A 153 -10.06 0.09 0.13
C LEU A 153 -9.47 -1.04 0.99
N GLU A 154 -9.45 -2.26 0.45
CA GLU A 154 -8.77 -3.40 1.07
C GLU A 154 -7.90 -4.13 0.04
N PHE A 155 -6.75 -4.59 0.50
CA PHE A 155 -5.87 -5.46 -0.28
C PHE A 155 -5.28 -6.55 0.62
N ASP A 156 -5.43 -7.81 0.23
CA ASP A 156 -4.80 -8.94 0.91
C ASP A 156 -3.52 -9.35 0.19
N LEU A 157 -2.38 -9.22 0.88
CA LEU A 157 -1.05 -9.50 0.33
C LEU A 157 -0.89 -10.96 -0.15
N ARG A 158 -1.54 -11.91 0.52
CA ARG A 158 -1.34 -13.35 0.25
C ARG A 158 -2.11 -13.79 -0.98
N SER A 159 -3.40 -13.46 -1.04
CA SER A 159 -4.32 -13.87 -2.10
C SER A 159 -4.36 -12.90 -3.27
N ALA A 160 -3.80 -11.69 -3.11
CA ALA A 160 -3.97 -10.58 -4.04
C ALA A 160 -5.43 -10.18 -4.25
N HIS A 161 -6.27 -10.42 -3.25
CA HIS A 161 -7.65 -10.01 -3.28
C HIS A 161 -7.73 -8.52 -2.97
N PHE A 162 -8.27 -7.75 -3.92
CA PHE A 162 -8.48 -6.32 -3.78
C PHE A 162 -9.97 -6.00 -3.79
N ILE A 163 -10.37 -5.05 -2.95
CA ILE A 163 -11.73 -4.53 -2.86
C ILE A 163 -11.65 -3.02 -2.82
N PHE A 164 -12.45 -2.37 -3.66
CA PHE A 164 -12.70 -0.94 -3.62
C PHE A 164 -14.19 -0.65 -3.62
N GLU A 165 -14.64 0.23 -2.72
CA GLU A 165 -16.02 0.71 -2.68
C GLU A 165 -16.02 2.23 -2.65
N PHE A 166 -16.97 2.82 -3.38
CA PHE A 166 -17.17 4.27 -3.42
C PHE A 166 -18.64 4.62 -3.63
N GLU A 167 -19.03 5.79 -3.18
CA GLU A 167 -20.33 6.41 -3.50
C GLU A 167 -20.16 7.20 -4.80
N GLY A 168 -20.92 6.85 -5.84
CA GLY A 168 -20.85 7.49 -7.15
C GLY A 168 -21.38 8.93 -7.12
N ASP A 169 -20.73 9.82 -7.87
CA ASP A 169 -21.22 11.16 -8.12
C ASP A 169 -21.87 11.22 -9.51
N PRO A 170 -23.21 11.39 -9.62
CA PRO A 170 -23.91 11.42 -10.90
C PRO A 170 -23.54 12.64 -11.77
N GLY A 171 -22.83 13.64 -11.22
CA GLY A 171 -22.29 14.75 -12.00
C GLY A 171 -20.98 14.42 -12.73
N ILE A 172 -20.41 13.22 -12.55
CA ILE A 172 -19.14 12.80 -13.16
C ILE A 172 -19.39 11.70 -14.20
N ASP A 173 -19.27 12.06 -15.48
CA ASP A 173 -19.40 11.11 -16.60
C ASP A 173 -18.10 10.33 -16.89
N ALA A 174 -16.96 10.76 -16.34
CA ALA A 174 -15.68 10.12 -16.54
C ALA A 174 -15.58 8.80 -15.74
N PRO A 175 -14.87 7.78 -16.25
CA PRO A 175 -14.70 6.52 -15.53
C PRO A 175 -13.83 6.67 -14.29
N THR A 176 -14.09 5.84 -13.28
CA THR A 176 -13.14 5.55 -12.20
C THR A 176 -11.94 4.79 -12.78
N GLU A 177 -10.72 5.25 -12.50
CA GLU A 177 -9.47 4.71 -13.02
C GLU A 177 -8.68 4.06 -11.89
N LEU A 178 -8.40 2.76 -11.99
CA LEU A 178 -7.57 2.01 -11.04
C LEU A 178 -6.22 1.66 -11.67
N TYR A 179 -5.17 1.75 -10.87
CA TYR A 179 -3.91 1.07 -11.18
C TYR A 179 -4.11 -0.44 -11.05
N LEU A 180 -3.76 -1.20 -12.10
CA LEU A 180 -3.83 -2.66 -12.12
C LEU A 180 -2.41 -3.23 -12.34
N PRO A 181 -1.62 -3.46 -11.28
CA PRO A 181 -0.23 -3.89 -11.39
C PRO A 181 -0.12 -5.29 -12.02
N GLY A 182 0.55 -5.36 -13.17
CA GLY A 182 0.93 -6.63 -13.80
C GLY A 182 1.85 -7.47 -12.91
N TYR A 183 2.62 -6.84 -12.02
CA TYR A 183 3.41 -7.53 -10.98
C TYR A 183 2.52 -8.41 -10.09
N GLN A 184 1.35 -7.89 -9.70
CA GLN A 184 0.42 -8.60 -8.84
C GLN A 184 -0.46 -9.58 -9.62
N TYR A 185 -0.79 -9.27 -10.88
CA TYR A 185 -1.67 -10.05 -11.75
C TYR A 185 -1.01 -10.40 -13.09
N PRO A 186 0.11 -11.17 -13.11
CA PRO A 186 0.88 -11.41 -14.33
C PRO A 186 0.13 -12.24 -15.38
N ARG A 187 -0.93 -12.95 -14.97
CA ARG A 187 -1.81 -13.74 -15.85
C ARG A 187 -3.21 -13.11 -15.95
N GLY A 188 -3.32 -11.82 -15.66
CA GLY A 188 -4.59 -11.13 -15.48
C GLY A 188 -5.29 -11.45 -14.15
N CYS A 189 -6.50 -10.93 -14.01
CA CYS A 189 -7.33 -11.08 -12.82
C CYS A 189 -8.80 -11.27 -13.21
N GLN A 190 -9.56 -11.91 -12.32
CA GLN A 190 -11.00 -11.86 -12.34
C GLN A 190 -11.46 -10.52 -11.77
N VAL A 191 -12.28 -9.79 -12.52
CA VAL A 191 -12.91 -8.55 -12.10
C VAL A 191 -14.39 -8.79 -11.86
N THR A 192 -14.87 -8.44 -10.67
CA THR A 192 -16.29 -8.41 -10.33
C THR A 192 -16.67 -6.99 -9.98
N VAL A 193 -17.75 -6.49 -10.59
CA VAL A 193 -18.30 -5.16 -10.31
C VAL A 193 -19.77 -5.27 -9.86
N SER A 194 -20.22 -4.36 -8.99
CA SER A 194 -21.62 -4.31 -8.51
C SER A 194 -22.64 -4.06 -9.62
N ASP A 195 -22.26 -3.25 -10.58
CA ASP A 195 -23.02 -2.77 -11.74
C ASP A 195 -22.09 -2.10 -12.75
N GLY A 196 -22.64 -1.57 -13.83
CA GLY A 196 -21.88 -0.84 -14.83
C GLY A 196 -21.02 -1.75 -15.71
N SER A 197 -19.91 -1.22 -16.19
CA SER A 197 -18.98 -1.95 -17.06
C SER A 197 -17.54 -1.55 -16.79
N TYR A 198 -16.59 -2.36 -17.28
CA TYR A 198 -15.18 -2.06 -17.14
C TYR A 198 -14.40 -2.41 -18.41
N HIS A 199 -13.24 -1.79 -18.55
CA HIS A 199 -12.25 -2.06 -19.57
C HIS A 199 -10.86 -2.16 -18.91
N ILE A 200 -10.06 -3.15 -19.32
CA ILE A 200 -8.68 -3.29 -18.87
C ILE A 200 -7.75 -2.91 -20.01
N ASP A 201 -6.88 -1.93 -19.74
CA ASP A 201 -5.71 -1.64 -20.56
C ASP A 201 -4.47 -2.23 -19.87
N SER A 202 -4.10 -3.43 -20.30
CA SER A 202 -2.98 -4.17 -19.73
C SER A 202 -1.62 -3.49 -20.00
N ALA A 203 -1.50 -2.74 -21.11
CA ALA A 203 -0.25 -2.07 -21.47
C ALA A 203 -0.01 -0.87 -20.54
N ALA A 204 -1.06 -0.10 -20.25
CA ALA A 204 -1.01 1.01 -19.30
C ALA A 204 -1.13 0.55 -17.83
N GLN A 205 -1.36 -0.74 -17.56
CA GLN A 205 -1.68 -1.25 -16.22
C GLN A 205 -2.87 -0.49 -15.60
N ARG A 206 -3.97 -0.40 -16.35
CA ARG A 206 -5.19 0.33 -15.94
C ARG A 206 -6.43 -0.54 -16.01
N LEU A 207 -7.33 -0.31 -15.06
CA LEU A 207 -8.73 -0.73 -15.13
C LEU A 207 -9.60 0.52 -15.10
N LEU A 208 -10.40 0.71 -16.14
CA LEU A 208 -11.36 1.80 -16.28
C LEU A 208 -12.76 1.24 -15.97
N TYR A 209 -13.41 1.78 -14.95
CA TYR A 209 -14.74 1.39 -14.51
C TYR A 209 -15.75 2.51 -14.80
N THR A 210 -16.78 2.19 -15.58
CA THR A 210 -17.91 3.09 -15.83
C THR A 210 -19.07 2.67 -14.94
N ALA A 211 -19.46 3.55 -14.02
CA ALA A 211 -20.54 3.33 -13.06
C ALA A 211 -21.87 3.03 -13.76
N GLY A 212 -22.66 2.13 -13.16
CA GLY A 212 -24.05 1.91 -13.55
C GLY A 212 -25.00 2.81 -12.74
N PRO A 213 -26.29 2.47 -12.68
CA PRO A 213 -27.30 3.30 -12.02
C PRO A 213 -27.29 3.19 -10.48
N GLN A 214 -26.46 2.32 -9.88
CA GLN A 214 -26.40 2.21 -8.42
C GLN A 214 -25.75 3.47 -7.82
N LYS A 215 -26.07 3.76 -6.55
CA LYS A 215 -25.41 4.84 -5.81
C LYS A 215 -24.06 4.38 -5.23
N LEU A 216 -24.00 3.12 -4.80
CA LEU A 216 -22.82 2.52 -4.19
C LEU A 216 -22.22 1.55 -5.19
N HIS A 217 -20.94 1.71 -5.48
CA HIS A 217 -20.22 0.86 -6.41
C HIS A 217 -19.17 0.06 -5.67
N ARG A 218 -18.98 -1.19 -6.12
CA ARG A 218 -17.97 -2.10 -5.62
C ARG A 218 -17.20 -2.72 -6.77
N ILE A 219 -15.88 -2.69 -6.69
CA ILE A 219 -14.95 -3.34 -7.62
C ILE A 219 -14.11 -4.33 -6.82
N GLU A 220 -14.05 -5.57 -7.29
CA GLU A 220 -13.31 -6.66 -6.66
C GLU A 220 -12.38 -7.33 -7.67
N LEU A 221 -11.11 -7.52 -7.29
CA LEU A 221 -10.09 -8.14 -8.13
C LEU A 221 -9.53 -9.38 -7.44
N LYS A 222 -9.48 -10.51 -8.16
CA LYS A 222 -8.89 -11.76 -7.69
C LYS A 222 -7.93 -12.33 -8.73
N LYS A 223 -6.88 -13.02 -8.27
CA LYS A 223 -6.00 -13.78 -9.17
C LYS A 223 -6.78 -14.90 -9.88
N ASN A 224 -6.45 -15.10 -11.15
CA ASN A 224 -6.87 -16.27 -11.94
C ASN A 224 -6.17 -17.55 -11.48
#